data_AF-A0A558BBP2-F1
#
_entry.id   AF-A0A558BBP2-F1
#
_cell.length_a   1.000
_cell.length_b   1.000
_cell.length_c   1.000
_cell.angle_alpha   90.00
_cell.angle_beta   90.00
_cell.angle_gamma   90.00
#
_symmetry.space_group_name_H-M   'P 1'
#
loop_
_entity.id
_entity.type
_entity.pdbx_description
1 polymer ?
#
loop_
_entity_poly.entity_id
_entity_poly.type
_entity_poly.pdbx_seq_one_letter_code
_entity_poly.pdbx_strand_id
1 'polypeptide(L)'
;MRRIWMAKAMSVAAFTTGMATVPATAHAATIAVPCDSAALISAIVTSAPGGTLVLAPGCTYTLDNSTGPIPVIDKPLTIHGNDSTISRDPGSAAFRILSVNSNVNIDRINLTGGAVPGSIGAGITVFSGLANLNNVHLYGNVAASGGGLGVLSNATVRLTRSTITQNRGIQTGGGLSNTGQLAIGNSVINENEAGERGGGIINGRQLIISDTALNNNVTTTPTSVGGGIG
;
A
#
# COMPACT_ATOMS: atom_id res chain seq x y z
N MET A 1 34.56 67.87 60.78
CA MET A 1 33.54 67.73 59.71
C MET A 1 34.24 67.38 58.40
N ARG A 2 33.96 66.21 57.82
CA ARG A 2 33.97 65.92 56.37
C ARG A 2 33.58 64.44 56.18
N ARG A 3 32.38 64.21 55.65
CA ARG A 3 31.79 62.88 55.41
C ARG A 3 32.23 62.35 54.04
N ILE A 4 32.69 61.10 54.00
CA ILE A 4 33.03 60.32 52.81
C ILE A 4 31.73 59.70 52.27
N TRP A 5 31.48 59.81 50.96
CA TRP A 5 30.36 59.14 50.28
C TRP A 5 30.82 57.80 49.70
N MET A 6 30.11 56.71 50.01
CA MET A 6 30.23 55.43 49.33
C MET A 6 29.20 55.35 48.18
N ALA A 7 29.67 55.15 46.95
CA ALA A 7 28.82 54.88 45.80
C ALA A 7 28.43 53.40 45.76
N LYS A 8 27.13 53.12 45.66
CA LYS A 8 26.56 51.78 45.57
C LYS A 8 26.56 51.34 44.09
N ALA A 9 27.34 50.30 43.76
CA ALA A 9 27.36 49.72 42.42
C ALA A 9 26.04 49.00 42.13
N MET A 10 25.38 49.36 41.02
CA MET A 10 24.13 48.76 40.57
C MET A 10 24.49 47.75 39.46
N SER A 11 24.29 46.45 39.75
CA SER A 11 24.50 45.38 38.77
C SER A 11 23.33 45.31 37.81
N VAL A 12 23.60 45.48 36.51
CA VAL A 12 22.63 45.28 35.43
C VAL A 12 22.68 43.81 35.03
N ALA A 13 21.64 43.05 35.36
CA ALA A 13 21.46 41.69 34.88
C ALA A 13 20.96 41.74 33.42
N ALA A 14 21.78 41.29 32.48
CA ALA A 14 21.39 41.14 31.08
C ALA A 14 20.48 39.92 30.92
N PHE A 15 19.21 40.15 30.61
CA PHE A 15 18.28 39.10 30.18
C PHE A 15 18.62 38.70 28.74
N THR A 16 19.25 37.55 28.56
CA THR A 16 19.38 36.91 27.26
C THR A 16 18.02 36.31 26.88
N THR A 17 17.33 36.92 25.92
CA THR A 17 16.16 36.33 25.30
C THR A 17 16.60 35.12 24.48
N GLY A 18 16.54 33.93 25.09
CA GLY A 18 16.64 32.68 24.35
C GLY A 18 15.43 32.56 23.42
N MET A 19 15.64 32.72 22.12
CA MET A 19 14.67 32.30 21.13
C MET A 19 14.60 30.77 21.19
N ALA A 20 13.60 30.25 21.89
CA ALA A 20 13.23 28.85 21.79
C ALA A 20 12.83 28.59 20.33
N THR A 21 13.66 27.86 19.60
CA THR A 21 13.30 27.31 18.30
C THR A 21 12.17 26.33 18.53
N VAL A 22 10.94 26.73 18.24
CA VAL A 22 9.82 25.79 18.14
C VAL A 22 10.23 24.78 17.05
N PRO A 23 10.38 23.49 17.36
CA PRO A 23 10.73 22.52 16.32
C PRO A 23 9.64 22.59 15.27
N ALA A 24 10.00 22.97 14.05
CA ALA A 24 9.11 22.87 12.91
C ALA A 24 8.63 21.41 12.88
N THR A 25 7.33 21.20 13.00
CA THR A 25 6.74 19.89 12.75
C THR A 25 7.25 19.45 11.38
N ALA A 26 8.08 18.42 11.34
CA ALA A 26 8.67 17.90 10.12
C ALA A 26 7.52 17.46 9.21
N HIS A 27 7.11 18.32 8.29
CA HIS A 27 6.19 17.95 7.24
C HIS A 27 6.92 16.91 6.41
N ALA A 28 6.35 15.70 6.36
CA ALA A 28 6.84 14.65 5.51
C ALA A 28 7.02 15.19 4.08
N ALA A 29 8.20 14.97 3.50
CA ALA A 29 8.54 15.47 2.18
C ALA A 29 7.56 14.92 1.13
N THR A 30 7.08 15.80 0.24
CA THR A 30 6.26 15.41 -0.91
C THR A 30 7.16 15.32 -2.15
N ILE A 31 7.13 14.18 -2.84
CA ILE A 31 7.92 13.88 -4.04
C ILE A 31 6.96 13.73 -5.22
N ALA A 32 7.07 14.61 -6.21
CA ALA A 32 6.39 14.45 -7.48
C ALA A 32 7.15 13.42 -8.33
N VAL A 33 6.44 12.39 -8.79
CA VAL A 33 7.03 11.30 -9.58
C VAL A 33 6.66 11.52 -11.05
N PRO A 34 7.63 11.77 -11.95
CA PRO A 34 7.36 11.88 -13.38
C PRO A 34 6.82 10.55 -13.94
N CYS A 35 6.30 10.56 -15.17
CA CYS A 35 5.75 9.36 -15.81
C CYS A 35 6.87 8.43 -16.30
N ASP A 36 7.59 7.83 -15.34
CA ASP A 36 8.74 6.97 -15.56
C ASP A 36 8.86 5.94 -14.42
N SER A 37 9.01 4.67 -14.78
CA SER A 37 9.05 3.56 -13.81
C SER A 37 10.31 3.56 -12.94
N ALA A 38 11.46 3.99 -13.48
CA ALA A 38 12.69 4.09 -12.69
C ALA A 38 12.60 5.24 -11.67
N ALA A 39 11.97 6.35 -12.04
CA ALA A 39 11.69 7.46 -11.14
C ALA A 39 10.72 7.06 -10.02
N LEU A 40 9.70 6.24 -10.31
CA LEU A 40 8.83 5.66 -9.29
C LEU A 40 9.61 4.83 -8.28
N ILE A 41 10.44 3.89 -8.75
CA ILE A 41 11.26 3.04 -7.88
C ILE A 41 12.21 3.91 -7.04
N SER A 42 12.90 4.87 -7.68
CA SER A 42 13.80 5.78 -6.99
C SER A 42 13.10 6.59 -5.90
N ALA A 43 11.89 7.09 -6.19
CA ALA A 43 11.14 7.89 -5.24
C ALA A 43 10.69 7.06 -4.02
N ILE A 44 10.28 5.79 -4.22
CA ILE A 44 9.98 4.86 -3.11
C ILE A 44 11.22 4.62 -2.24
N VAL A 45 12.36 4.35 -2.87
CA VAL A 45 13.63 4.06 -2.16
C VAL A 45 14.12 5.28 -1.40
N THR A 46 14.07 6.47 -1.99
CA THR A 46 14.69 7.69 -1.44
C THR A 46 13.77 8.47 -0.48
N SER A 47 12.46 8.23 -0.50
CA SER A 47 11.52 8.89 0.41
C SER A 47 11.93 8.72 1.88
N ALA A 48 11.84 9.79 2.67
CA ALA A 48 11.96 9.69 4.12
C ALA A 48 10.77 8.88 4.70
N PRO A 49 10.92 8.26 5.90
CA PRO A 49 9.79 7.69 6.63
C PRO A 49 8.66 8.72 6.81
N GLY A 50 7.45 8.33 6.45
CA GLY A 50 6.25 9.19 6.44
C GLY A 50 6.06 10.01 5.16
N GLY A 51 7.01 9.97 4.22
CA GLY A 51 6.97 10.73 2.97
C GLY A 51 5.73 10.48 2.11
N THR A 52 5.47 11.43 1.20
CA THR A 52 4.33 11.39 0.29
C THR A 52 4.81 11.40 -1.16
N LEU A 53 4.33 10.44 -1.94
CA LEU A 53 4.59 10.32 -3.37
C LEU A 53 3.34 10.76 -4.13
N VAL A 54 3.50 11.59 -5.15
CA VAL A 54 2.42 12.02 -6.04
C VAL A 54 2.78 11.58 -7.46
N LEU A 55 2.05 10.59 -7.98
CA LEU A 55 2.27 10.05 -9.32
C LEU A 55 1.78 11.01 -10.41
N ALA A 56 2.38 10.95 -11.59
CA ALA A 56 1.96 11.73 -12.74
C ALA A 56 0.52 11.32 -13.15
N PRO A 57 -0.43 12.24 -13.31
CA PRO A 57 -1.83 11.87 -13.53
C PRO A 57 -2.07 10.97 -14.74
N GLY A 58 -2.83 9.89 -14.55
CA GLY A 58 -3.21 8.94 -15.60
C GLY A 58 -2.05 8.20 -16.26
N CYS A 59 -0.85 8.24 -15.68
CA CYS A 59 0.34 7.61 -16.25
C CYS A 59 0.29 6.08 -16.13
N THR A 60 0.96 5.38 -17.03
CA THR A 60 1.25 3.94 -16.88
C THR A 60 2.73 3.74 -16.59
N TYR A 61 3.03 3.22 -15.40
CA TYR A 61 4.34 2.80 -14.92
C TYR A 61 4.52 1.31 -15.19
N THR A 62 5.12 0.96 -16.33
CA THR A 62 5.39 -0.43 -16.70
C THR A 62 6.68 -0.92 -16.04
N LEU A 63 6.58 -1.99 -15.26
CA LEU A 63 7.71 -2.69 -14.64
C LEU A 63 8.12 -3.85 -15.54
N ASP A 64 9.38 -3.89 -15.97
CA ASP A 64 9.92 -4.89 -16.87
C ASP A 64 11.19 -5.57 -16.31
N ASN A 65 11.87 -6.38 -17.13
CA ASN A 65 13.13 -7.02 -16.76
C ASN A 65 14.28 -6.03 -16.50
N SER A 66 14.20 -4.81 -17.03
CA SER A 66 15.22 -3.77 -16.85
C SER A 66 14.96 -2.97 -15.57
N THR A 67 13.73 -2.56 -15.30
CA THR A 67 13.38 -1.84 -14.07
C THR A 67 13.34 -2.78 -12.87
N GLY A 68 12.95 -4.03 -13.09
CA GLY A 68 12.70 -5.01 -12.05
C GLY A 68 11.43 -4.72 -11.23
N PRO A 69 11.20 -5.48 -10.15
CA PRO A 69 10.08 -5.27 -9.24
C PRO A 69 10.27 -4.01 -8.40
N ILE A 70 9.16 -3.46 -7.90
CA ILE A 70 9.22 -2.41 -6.87
C ILE A 70 9.81 -3.03 -5.58
N PRO A 71 10.83 -2.39 -4.97
CA PRO A 71 11.38 -2.83 -3.69
C PRO A 71 10.33 -2.87 -2.58
N VAL A 72 10.59 -3.65 -1.53
CA VAL A 72 9.67 -3.74 -0.38
C VAL A 72 9.52 -2.35 0.27
N ILE A 73 8.27 -1.94 0.51
CA ILE A 73 7.94 -0.73 1.26
C ILE A 73 8.04 -1.06 2.76
N ASP A 74 9.16 -0.73 3.36
CA ASP A 74 9.54 -1.05 4.75
C ASP A 74 9.43 0.13 5.73
N LYS A 75 9.04 1.31 5.22
CA LYS A 75 8.83 2.54 5.98
C LYS A 75 7.43 3.11 5.76
N PRO A 76 6.92 3.94 6.70
CA PRO A 76 5.66 4.63 6.50
C PRO A 76 5.68 5.44 5.22
N LEU A 77 4.64 5.32 4.39
CA LEU A 77 4.61 5.96 3.08
C LEU A 77 3.18 6.26 2.64
N THR A 78 2.99 7.40 1.98
CA THR A 78 1.72 7.74 1.30
C THR A 78 1.95 7.81 -0.20
N ILE A 79 1.10 7.18 -1.00
CA ILE A 79 1.15 7.16 -2.46
C ILE A 79 -0.19 7.66 -3.00
N HIS A 80 -0.18 8.85 -3.59
CA HIS A 80 -1.29 9.40 -4.36
C HIS A 80 -1.13 8.99 -5.82
N GLY A 81 -1.96 8.07 -6.28
CA GLY A 81 -1.87 7.46 -7.60
C GLY A 81 -2.28 8.35 -8.76
N ASN A 82 -3.11 9.38 -8.52
CA ASN A 82 -3.64 10.21 -9.60
C ASN A 82 -4.25 9.42 -10.77
N ASP A 83 -4.95 8.33 -10.45
CA ASP A 83 -5.61 7.43 -11.41
C ASP A 83 -4.61 6.77 -12.39
N SER A 84 -3.35 6.67 -11.95
CA SER A 84 -2.27 5.98 -12.68
C SER A 84 -2.36 4.47 -12.58
N THR A 85 -1.64 3.80 -13.47
CA THR A 85 -1.49 2.35 -13.51
C THR A 85 -0.05 1.96 -13.24
N ILE A 86 0.18 0.99 -12.35
CA ILE A 86 1.45 0.26 -12.25
C ILE A 86 1.20 -1.15 -12.77
N SER A 87 1.89 -1.51 -13.84
CA SER A 87 1.69 -2.79 -14.52
C SER A 87 2.99 -3.54 -14.69
N ARG A 88 2.99 -4.85 -14.48
CA ARG A 88 4.11 -5.69 -14.93
C ARG A 88 3.97 -6.00 -16.42
N ASP A 89 5.05 -5.83 -17.17
CA ASP A 89 5.15 -6.29 -18.55
C ASP A 89 4.97 -7.82 -18.61
N PRO A 90 4.03 -8.35 -19.42
CA PRO A 90 3.82 -9.78 -19.56
C PRO A 90 5.04 -10.55 -20.08
N GLY A 91 5.93 -9.91 -20.85
CA GLY A 91 7.18 -10.50 -21.33
C GLY A 91 8.28 -10.61 -20.27
N SER A 92 8.07 -9.96 -19.12
CA SER A 92 9.03 -9.94 -18.02
C SER A 92 8.88 -11.13 -17.08
N ALA A 93 9.91 -11.39 -16.28
CA ALA A 93 9.87 -12.43 -15.25
C ALA A 93 8.67 -12.24 -14.31
N ALA A 94 8.19 -13.33 -13.72
CA ALA A 94 7.08 -13.28 -12.78
C ALA A 94 7.52 -12.60 -11.47
N PHE A 95 6.89 -11.48 -11.12
CA PHE A 95 7.07 -10.83 -9.84
C PHE A 95 5.79 -10.13 -9.35
N ARG A 96 5.79 -9.81 -8.05
CA ARG A 96 4.73 -9.05 -7.37
C ARG A 96 4.86 -7.55 -7.68
N ILE A 97 3.75 -6.84 -7.84
CA ILE A 97 3.78 -5.39 -8.07
C ILE A 97 4.20 -4.65 -6.80
N LEU A 98 3.54 -4.88 -5.66
CA LEU A 98 3.87 -4.22 -4.38
C LEU A 98 4.02 -5.21 -3.22
N SER A 99 5.12 -5.08 -2.47
CA SER A 99 5.35 -5.76 -1.20
C SER A 99 5.41 -4.73 -0.07
N VAL A 100 4.57 -4.88 0.95
CA VAL A 100 4.46 -3.91 2.06
C VAL A 100 4.80 -4.58 3.39
N ASN A 101 5.72 -4.00 4.14
CA ASN A 101 6.14 -4.45 5.46
C ASN A 101 6.10 -3.31 6.50
N SER A 102 5.21 -2.34 6.28
CA SER A 102 5.08 -1.13 7.09
C SER A 102 3.69 -0.51 6.90
N ASN A 103 3.48 0.67 7.48
CA ASN A 103 2.23 1.41 7.30
C ASN A 103 2.23 2.10 5.93
N VAL A 104 1.19 1.90 5.13
CA VAL A 104 1.07 2.55 3.82
C VAL A 104 -0.33 3.09 3.60
N ASN A 105 -0.43 4.28 3.01
CA ASN A 105 -1.67 4.81 2.47
C ASN A 105 -1.53 4.88 0.96
N ILE A 106 -2.44 4.24 0.22
CA ILE A 106 -2.43 4.22 -1.24
C ILE A 106 -3.82 4.62 -1.72
N ASP A 107 -3.90 5.62 -2.59
CA ASP A 107 -5.15 5.96 -3.24
C ASP A 107 -5.06 6.13 -4.75
N ARG A 108 -6.19 5.89 -5.43
CA ARG A 108 -6.41 6.19 -6.85
C ARG A 108 -5.34 5.59 -7.74
N ILE A 109 -5.14 4.28 -7.63
CA ILE A 109 -4.14 3.56 -8.40
C ILE A 109 -4.68 2.22 -8.91
N ASN A 110 -4.27 1.88 -10.13
CA ASN A 110 -4.53 0.61 -10.76
C ASN A 110 -3.27 -0.26 -10.68
N LEU A 111 -3.37 -1.51 -10.23
CA LEU A 111 -2.24 -2.45 -10.15
C LEU A 111 -2.57 -3.75 -10.90
N THR A 112 -1.75 -4.10 -11.88
CA THR A 112 -2.05 -5.21 -12.79
C THR A 112 -0.83 -5.99 -13.27
N GLY A 113 -1.09 -7.21 -13.77
CA GLY A 113 -0.11 -8.08 -14.40
C GLY A 113 0.83 -8.76 -13.42
N GLY A 114 0.69 -8.52 -12.11
CA GLY A 114 1.51 -9.16 -11.08
C GLY A 114 1.41 -10.68 -11.18
N ALA A 115 2.53 -11.38 -10.99
CA ALA A 115 2.57 -12.83 -11.09
C ALA A 115 3.51 -13.43 -10.03
N VAL A 116 2.96 -14.21 -9.09
CA VAL A 116 3.71 -14.99 -8.09
C VAL A 116 3.08 -16.37 -7.90
N PRO A 117 3.21 -17.29 -8.88
CA PRO A 117 2.47 -18.55 -8.88
C PRO A 117 2.77 -19.47 -7.69
N GLY A 118 3.87 -19.26 -6.96
CA GLY A 118 4.23 -19.99 -5.74
C GLY A 118 4.04 -19.20 -4.44
N SER A 119 3.38 -18.05 -4.46
CA SER A 119 3.21 -17.18 -3.28
C SER A 119 1.82 -16.55 -3.20
N ILE A 120 1.61 -15.70 -2.21
CA ILE A 120 0.34 -15.01 -1.97
C ILE A 120 0.45 -13.56 -2.48
N GLY A 121 -0.63 -13.03 -3.06
CA GLY A 121 -0.76 -11.61 -3.43
C GLY A 121 0.17 -11.20 -4.57
N ALA A 122 -0.29 -11.22 -5.82
CA ALA A 122 0.54 -10.81 -6.94
C ALA A 122 0.46 -9.31 -7.22
N GLY A 123 -0.71 -8.70 -7.02
CA GLY A 123 -0.86 -7.24 -7.05
C GLY A 123 -0.19 -6.62 -5.83
N ILE A 124 -0.72 -6.91 -4.65
CA ILE A 124 -0.18 -6.44 -3.37
C ILE A 124 -0.04 -7.60 -2.39
N THR A 125 1.04 -7.62 -1.63
CA THR A 125 1.12 -8.39 -0.39
C THR A 125 1.50 -7.50 0.78
N VAL A 126 0.69 -7.54 1.83
CA VAL A 126 0.96 -6.87 3.09
C VAL A 126 1.44 -7.92 4.08
N PHE A 127 2.76 -7.89 4.36
CA PHE A 127 3.44 -8.77 5.28
C PHE A 127 3.20 -8.38 6.73
N SER A 128 3.26 -7.08 7.01
CA SER A 128 3.00 -6.49 8.31
C SER A 128 2.58 -5.03 8.21
N GLY A 129 2.07 -4.46 9.30
CA GLY A 129 1.65 -3.06 9.38
C GLY A 129 0.23 -2.82 8.91
N LEU A 130 -0.15 -1.54 8.84
CA LEU A 130 -1.46 -1.09 8.38
C LEU A 130 -1.38 -0.59 6.93
N ALA A 131 -2.09 -1.26 6.01
CA ALA A 131 -2.30 -0.74 4.67
C ALA A 131 -3.72 -0.19 4.51
N ASN A 132 -3.83 1.12 4.24
CA ASN A 132 -5.07 1.76 3.83
C ASN A 132 -5.08 1.87 2.31
N LEU A 133 -5.97 1.12 1.67
CA LEU A 133 -6.16 1.07 0.23
C LEU A 133 -7.50 1.71 -0.10
N ASN A 134 -7.47 2.83 -0.82
CA ASN A 134 -8.66 3.65 -1.06
C ASN A 134 -8.78 4.02 -2.53
N ASN A 135 -9.88 3.66 -3.20
CA ASN A 135 -10.01 3.84 -4.65
C ASN A 135 -8.88 3.16 -5.42
N VAL A 136 -8.55 1.93 -5.05
CA VAL A 136 -7.56 1.12 -5.77
C VAL A 136 -8.26 0.10 -6.66
N HIS A 137 -7.62 -0.26 -7.77
CA HIS A 137 -8.10 -1.29 -8.67
C HIS A 137 -7.03 -2.37 -8.82
N LEU A 138 -7.27 -3.57 -8.28
CA LEU A 138 -6.37 -4.71 -8.45
C LEU A 138 -6.98 -5.66 -9.49
N TYR A 139 -6.32 -5.83 -10.64
CA TYR A 139 -6.85 -6.68 -11.69
C TYR A 139 -5.80 -7.41 -12.51
N GLY A 140 -6.18 -8.56 -13.10
CA GLY A 140 -5.28 -9.33 -13.95
C GLY A 140 -4.03 -9.86 -13.24
N ASN A 141 -4.10 -10.08 -11.92
CA ASN A 141 -2.98 -10.55 -11.12
C ASN A 141 -3.11 -12.06 -10.82
N VAL A 142 -1.99 -12.77 -10.81
CA VAL A 142 -1.96 -14.24 -10.64
C VAL A 142 -1.03 -14.66 -9.50
N ALA A 143 -1.58 -15.34 -8.50
CA ALA A 143 -0.82 -15.85 -7.35
C ALA A 143 -1.20 -17.30 -7.04
N ALA A 144 -0.44 -17.99 -6.17
CA ALA A 144 -0.90 -19.26 -5.59
C ALA A 144 -2.21 -19.06 -4.82
N SER A 145 -2.27 -17.97 -4.04
CA SER A 145 -3.46 -17.56 -3.31
C SER A 145 -3.61 -16.04 -3.29
N GLY A 146 -4.84 -15.52 -3.40
CA GLY A 146 -5.11 -14.09 -3.42
C GLY A 146 -4.45 -13.40 -4.61
N GLY A 147 -4.92 -13.63 -5.84
CA GLY A 147 -4.29 -13.07 -7.05
C GLY A 147 -4.04 -11.57 -6.94
N GLY A 148 -5.05 -10.81 -6.54
CA GLY A 148 -4.97 -9.36 -6.34
C GLY A 148 -4.25 -8.96 -5.05
N LEU A 149 -4.73 -9.42 -3.89
CA LEU A 149 -4.23 -9.00 -2.58
C LEU A 149 -4.01 -10.17 -1.61
N GLY A 150 -2.81 -10.21 -1.02
CA GLY A 150 -2.46 -11.07 0.11
C GLY A 150 -2.33 -10.30 1.42
N VAL A 151 -3.06 -10.72 2.45
CA VAL A 151 -2.98 -10.16 3.82
C VAL A 151 -2.43 -11.22 4.76
N LEU A 152 -1.26 -10.97 5.34
CA LEU A 152 -0.56 -11.94 6.20
C LEU A 152 -0.90 -11.71 7.69
N SER A 153 -0.53 -12.67 8.53
CA SER A 153 -0.96 -12.73 9.94
C SER A 153 -0.64 -11.50 10.79
N ASN A 154 0.39 -10.73 10.43
CA ASN A 154 0.82 -9.52 11.14
C ASN A 154 0.35 -8.24 10.44
N ALA A 155 -0.50 -8.36 9.42
CA ALA A 155 -0.99 -7.25 8.62
C ALA A 155 -2.45 -6.91 8.95
N THR A 156 -2.75 -5.62 8.88
CA THR A 156 -4.11 -5.09 8.87
C THR A 156 -4.33 -4.34 7.57
N VAL A 157 -5.40 -4.65 6.85
CA VAL A 157 -5.76 -3.95 5.61
C VAL A 157 -7.16 -3.37 5.71
N ARG A 158 -7.28 -2.11 5.30
CA ARG A 158 -8.57 -1.45 5.07
C ARG A 158 -8.69 -1.17 3.58
N LEU A 159 -9.60 -1.88 2.91
CA LEU A 159 -9.89 -1.72 1.50
C LEU A 159 -11.22 -0.96 1.35
N THR A 160 -11.18 0.23 0.77
CA THR A 160 -12.36 1.09 0.66
C THR A 160 -12.53 1.64 -0.75
N ARG A 161 -13.77 1.76 -1.24
CA ARG A 161 -14.07 2.33 -2.57
C ARG A 161 -13.27 1.70 -3.70
N SER A 162 -12.94 0.42 -3.58
CA SER A 162 -11.94 -0.24 -4.42
C SER A 162 -12.56 -1.36 -5.22
N THR A 163 -11.89 -1.76 -6.30
CA THR A 163 -12.33 -2.84 -7.18
C THR A 163 -11.25 -3.92 -7.23
N ILE A 164 -11.65 -5.18 -7.05
CA ILE A 164 -10.78 -6.35 -7.16
C ILE A 164 -11.39 -7.28 -8.19
N THR A 165 -10.79 -7.37 -9.38
CA THR A 165 -11.43 -8.06 -10.50
C THR A 165 -10.46 -8.81 -11.39
N GLN A 166 -10.92 -9.89 -12.04
CA GLN A 166 -10.11 -10.63 -13.02
C GLN A 166 -8.76 -11.10 -12.47
N ASN A 167 -8.70 -11.37 -11.17
CA ASN A 167 -7.52 -11.95 -10.54
C ASN A 167 -7.68 -13.46 -10.40
N ARG A 168 -6.55 -14.16 -10.43
CA ARG A 168 -6.51 -15.62 -10.33
C ARG A 168 -5.65 -16.09 -9.16
N GLY A 169 -6.28 -16.87 -8.28
CA GLY A 169 -5.62 -17.67 -7.26
C GLY A 169 -5.51 -19.10 -7.78
N ILE A 170 -4.30 -19.57 -8.08
CA ILE A 170 -4.09 -20.90 -8.66
C ILE A 170 -4.71 -22.00 -7.78
N GLN A 171 -4.65 -21.82 -6.46
CA GLN A 171 -5.22 -22.74 -5.49
C GLN A 171 -6.46 -22.13 -4.84
N THR A 172 -6.35 -20.96 -4.21
CA THR A 172 -7.44 -20.39 -3.40
C THR A 172 -7.50 -18.87 -3.50
N GLY A 173 -8.65 -18.27 -3.19
CA GLY A 173 -8.75 -16.81 -3.09
C GLY A 173 -8.46 -16.12 -4.42
N GLY A 174 -9.39 -16.13 -5.38
CA GLY A 174 -9.09 -15.60 -6.71
C GLY A 174 -8.67 -14.13 -6.66
N GLY A 175 -9.44 -13.32 -5.94
CA GLY A 175 -9.14 -11.92 -5.68
C GLY A 175 -8.21 -11.75 -4.49
N LEU A 176 -8.60 -12.31 -3.35
CA LEU A 176 -8.02 -12.00 -2.05
C LEU A 176 -7.71 -13.25 -1.23
N SER A 177 -6.61 -13.19 -0.49
CA SER A 177 -6.27 -14.15 0.55
C SER A 177 -6.00 -13.44 1.86
N ASN A 178 -6.80 -13.74 2.88
CA ASN A 178 -6.66 -13.15 4.20
C ASN A 178 -6.26 -14.18 5.26
N THR A 179 -5.08 -14.00 5.82
CA THR A 179 -4.61 -14.68 7.03
C THR A 179 -4.30 -13.71 8.16
N GLY A 180 -4.64 -12.43 8.00
CA GLY A 180 -4.47 -11.33 8.97
C GLY A 180 -5.80 -10.68 9.37
N GLN A 181 -5.86 -9.35 9.37
CA GLN A 181 -7.09 -8.59 9.58
C GLN A 181 -7.46 -7.83 8.30
N LEU A 182 -8.66 -8.05 7.78
CA LEU A 182 -9.14 -7.41 6.56
C LEU A 182 -10.51 -6.78 6.79
N ALA A 183 -10.60 -5.48 6.54
CA ALA A 183 -11.86 -4.74 6.48
C ALA A 183 -12.09 -4.24 5.06
N ILE A 184 -13.25 -4.51 4.49
CA ILE A 184 -13.65 -4.12 3.14
C ILE A 184 -14.93 -3.30 3.22
N GLY A 185 -14.94 -2.11 2.63
CA GLY A 185 -16.07 -1.20 2.66
C GLY A 185 -16.35 -0.57 1.30
N ASN A 186 -17.61 -0.42 0.90
CA ASN A 186 -17.99 0.35 -0.31
C ASN A 186 -17.24 -0.12 -1.57
N SER A 187 -17.01 -1.42 -1.74
CA SER A 187 -16.10 -1.96 -2.76
C SER A 187 -16.78 -2.97 -3.69
N VAL A 188 -16.08 -3.39 -4.73
CA VAL A 188 -16.55 -4.44 -5.65
C VAL A 188 -15.47 -5.51 -5.77
N ILE A 189 -15.86 -6.76 -5.60
CA ILE A 189 -14.99 -7.93 -5.80
C ILE A 189 -15.72 -8.85 -6.76
N ASN A 190 -15.31 -8.87 -8.02
CA ASN A 190 -16.02 -9.57 -9.08
C ASN A 190 -15.11 -10.22 -10.11
N GLU A 191 -15.59 -11.26 -10.78
CA GLU A 191 -14.85 -11.90 -11.88
C GLU A 191 -13.48 -12.42 -11.46
N ASN A 192 -13.31 -12.81 -10.19
CA ASN A 192 -12.10 -13.46 -9.74
C ASN A 192 -12.28 -14.99 -9.77
N GLU A 193 -11.16 -15.67 -10.00
CA GLU A 193 -11.12 -17.11 -10.24
C GLU A 193 -10.16 -17.79 -9.26
N ALA A 194 -10.62 -18.84 -8.57
CA ALA A 194 -9.76 -19.72 -7.80
C ALA A 194 -9.76 -21.16 -8.34
N GLY A 195 -8.67 -21.89 -8.14
CA GLY A 195 -8.64 -23.33 -8.45
C GLY A 195 -9.63 -24.13 -7.61
N GLU A 196 -9.54 -23.97 -6.29
CA GLU A 196 -10.14 -24.90 -5.32
C GLU A 196 -11.17 -24.25 -4.41
N ARG A 197 -10.88 -23.08 -3.80
CA ARG A 197 -11.77 -22.46 -2.79
C ARG A 197 -11.71 -20.95 -2.81
N GLY A 198 -12.85 -20.32 -2.52
CA GLY A 198 -12.94 -18.87 -2.36
C GLY A 198 -12.63 -18.15 -3.66
N GLY A 199 -13.47 -18.31 -4.68
CA GLY A 199 -13.26 -17.67 -5.99
C GLY A 199 -13.01 -16.15 -5.88
N GLY A 200 -13.68 -15.47 -4.95
CA GLY A 200 -13.42 -14.08 -4.62
C GLY A 200 -12.38 -13.95 -3.51
N ILE A 201 -12.69 -14.52 -2.35
CA ILE A 201 -11.92 -14.37 -1.11
C ILE A 201 -11.72 -15.75 -0.47
N ILE A 202 -10.49 -16.07 -0.11
CA ILE A 202 -10.22 -17.08 0.92
C ILE A 202 -9.94 -16.37 2.25
N ASN A 203 -10.64 -16.77 3.31
CA ASN A 203 -10.48 -16.14 4.62
C ASN A 203 -10.12 -17.14 5.71
N GLY A 204 -8.93 -16.99 6.28
CA GLY A 204 -8.44 -17.77 7.42
C GLY A 204 -8.48 -17.04 8.75
N ARG A 205 -8.84 -15.75 8.79
CA ARG A 205 -8.87 -14.91 10.03
C ARG A 205 -10.02 -13.90 10.03
N GLN A 206 -9.83 -12.70 10.57
CA GLN A 206 -10.87 -11.71 10.72
C GLN A 206 -11.14 -11.02 9.39
N LEU A 207 -12.39 -11.08 8.95
CA LEU A 207 -12.90 -10.42 7.77
C LEU A 207 -14.16 -9.63 8.16
N ILE A 208 -14.15 -8.33 7.87
CA ILE A 208 -15.31 -7.44 8.02
C ILE A 208 -15.63 -6.91 6.63
N ILE A 209 -16.87 -7.07 6.18
CA ILE A 209 -17.34 -6.57 4.87
C ILE A 209 -18.59 -5.73 5.10
N SER A 210 -18.62 -4.51 4.55
CA SER A 210 -19.78 -3.64 4.54
C SER A 210 -19.98 -3.01 3.16
N ASP A 211 -21.23 -2.84 2.73
CA ASP A 211 -21.59 -2.13 1.49
C ASP A 211 -20.76 -2.54 0.26
N THR A 212 -20.47 -3.84 0.13
CA THR A 212 -19.54 -4.36 -0.87
C THR A 212 -20.22 -5.42 -1.72
N ALA A 213 -20.08 -5.31 -3.04
CA ALA A 213 -20.57 -6.30 -3.98
C ALA A 213 -19.56 -7.45 -4.12
N LEU A 214 -20.03 -8.70 -4.02
CA LEU A 214 -19.22 -9.90 -4.16
C LEU A 214 -19.89 -10.88 -5.15
N ASN A 215 -19.69 -10.65 -6.45
CA ASN A 215 -20.47 -11.29 -7.51
C ASN A 215 -19.58 -11.88 -8.62
N ASN A 216 -20.07 -12.88 -9.36
CA ASN A 216 -19.37 -13.45 -10.51
C ASN A 216 -17.96 -13.97 -10.21
N ASN A 217 -17.68 -14.33 -8.96
CA ASN A 217 -16.45 -14.99 -8.59
C ASN A 217 -16.66 -16.50 -8.63
N VAL A 218 -15.68 -17.22 -9.16
CA VAL A 218 -15.83 -18.63 -9.52
C VAL A 218 -14.64 -19.46 -9.04
N THR A 219 -14.91 -20.74 -8.86
CA THR A 219 -13.90 -21.78 -8.68
C THR A 219 -13.90 -22.69 -9.91
N THR A 220 -12.73 -23.20 -10.32
CA THR A 220 -12.63 -23.98 -11.59
C THR A 220 -12.73 -25.49 -11.39
N THR A 221 -12.58 -25.99 -10.17
CA THR A 221 -12.68 -27.44 -9.90
C THR A 221 -14.10 -27.88 -9.53
N PRO A 222 -14.60 -29.03 -10.03
CA PRO A 222 -15.98 -29.48 -9.78
C PRO A 222 -16.34 -29.75 -8.31
N THR A 223 -15.33 -29.98 -7.47
CA THR A 223 -15.47 -30.30 -6.03
C THR A 223 -15.28 -29.08 -5.12
N SER A 224 -15.13 -27.89 -5.71
CA SER A 224 -14.82 -26.67 -4.99
C SER A 224 -15.99 -26.14 -4.15
N VAL A 225 -15.66 -25.46 -3.06
CA VAL A 225 -16.63 -24.77 -2.20
C VAL A 225 -16.37 -23.27 -2.27
N GLY A 226 -17.44 -22.50 -2.51
CA GLY A 226 -17.45 -21.05 -2.38
C GLY A 226 -16.86 -20.30 -3.57
N GLY A 227 -17.68 -20.00 -4.58
CA GLY A 227 -17.32 -19.05 -5.64
C GLY A 227 -17.06 -17.64 -5.09
N GLY A 228 -17.78 -17.24 -4.04
CA GLY A 228 -17.59 -15.94 -3.35
C GLY A 228 -16.51 -15.98 -2.28
N ILE A 229 -16.85 -16.48 -1.08
CA ILE A 229 -15.95 -16.58 0.09
C ILE A 229 -15.78 -18.06 0.45
N GLY A 230 -14.55 -18.47 0.75
CA GLY A 230 -14.21 -19.84 1.16
C GLY A 230 -13.40 -19.91 2.44
#